data_AF-N6T2U2-F1
#
_entry.id   AF-N6T2U2-F1
#
_cell.length_a   1.000
_cell.length_b   1.000
_cell.length_c   1.000
_cell.angle_alpha   90.00
_cell.angle_beta   90.00
_cell.angle_gamma   90.00
#
_symmetry.space_group_name_H-M   'P 1'
#
loop_
_entity.id
_entity.type
_entity.pdbx_description
1 polymer ?
#
loop_
_entity_poly.entity_id
_entity_poly.type
_entity_poly.pdbx_seq_one_letter_code
_entity_poly.pdbx_strand_id
1 'polypeptide(L)'
;MYLFSAAQIVQASISIAVFFTFMLQFYVPLDITWNRIKHRIPENRHNISQILLRTGLVIFVTGIAAAGGEHLGVLIDLVGAIFFSTLGLFVPALIEIIVDWDEGWGRFQWRLIKDVLIMTLAVFGLVSGSYYAALEM
;
A
#
# COMPACT_ATOMS: atom_id res chain seq x y z
N MET A 1 24.24 -29.01 -8.92
CA MET A 1 23.20 -29.29 -9.93
C MET A 1 21.78 -29.27 -9.35
N TYR A 2 21.48 -29.94 -8.23
CA TYR A 2 20.14 -29.91 -7.60
C TYR A 2 19.67 -28.52 -7.13
N LEU A 3 20.58 -27.67 -6.65
CA LEU A 3 20.26 -26.29 -6.24
C LEU A 3 19.73 -25.43 -7.39
N PHE A 4 20.22 -25.62 -8.63
CA PHE A 4 19.74 -24.87 -9.80
C PHE A 4 18.32 -25.26 -10.19
N SER A 5 17.94 -26.53 -10.05
CA SER A 5 16.57 -27.00 -10.34
C SER A 5 15.57 -26.51 -9.30
N ALA A 6 15.93 -26.57 -8.01
CA ALA A 6 15.08 -26.06 -6.93
C ALA A 6 14.85 -24.55 -7.05
N ALA A 7 15.89 -23.77 -7.37
CA ALA A 7 15.77 -22.32 -7.57
C ALA A 7 14.83 -21.95 -8.74
N GLN A 8 14.88 -22.69 -9.85
CA GLN A 8 13.98 -22.49 -10.99
C GLN A 8 12.52 -22.77 -10.63
N ILE A 9 12.26 -23.83 -9.86
CA ILE A 9 10.91 -24.15 -9.39
C ILE A 9 10.38 -23.04 -8.49
N VAL A 10 11.19 -22.54 -7.54
CA VAL A 10 10.80 -21.44 -6.65
C VAL A 10 10.52 -20.16 -7.45
N GLN A 11 11.37 -19.81 -8.42
CA GLN A 11 11.16 -18.63 -9.26
C GLN A 11 9.88 -18.75 -10.09
N ALA A 12 9.58 -19.93 -10.65
CA ALA A 12 8.34 -20.18 -11.36
C ALA A 12 7.12 -20.04 -10.43
N SER A 13 7.17 -20.62 -9.22
CA SER A 13 6.10 -20.50 -8.23
C SER A 13 5.86 -19.06 -7.79
N ILE A 14 6.91 -18.28 -7.49
CA ILE A 14 6.80 -16.87 -7.11
C ILE A 14 6.21 -16.05 -8.27
N SER A 15 6.67 -16.28 -9.50
CA SER A 15 6.15 -15.56 -10.67
C SER A 15 4.66 -15.81 -10.89
N ILE A 16 4.21 -17.07 -10.75
CA ILE A 16 2.80 -17.44 -10.84
C ILE A 16 2.00 -16.79 -9.70
N ALA A 17 2.51 -16.85 -8.47
CA ALA A 17 1.86 -16.25 -7.30
C ALA A 17 1.70 -14.73 -7.47
N VAL A 18 2.76 -14.01 -7.83
CA VAL A 18 2.74 -12.57 -8.07
C VAL A 18 1.78 -12.21 -9.21
N PHE A 19 1.75 -12.99 -10.29
CA PHE A 19 0.81 -12.77 -11.39
C PHE A 19 -0.65 -12.81 -10.93
N PHE A 20 -1.04 -13.83 -10.16
CA PHE A 20 -2.40 -13.94 -9.62
C PHE A 20 -2.70 -12.87 -8.57
N THR A 21 -1.76 -12.60 -7.67
CA THR A 21 -1.92 -11.59 -6.62
C THR A 21 -2.07 -10.18 -7.21
N PHE A 22 -1.32 -9.85 -8.26
CA PHE A 22 -1.40 -8.55 -8.92
C PHE A 22 -2.81 -8.31 -9.51
N MET A 23 -3.40 -9.32 -10.15
CA MET A 23 -4.78 -9.23 -10.68
C MET A 23 -5.80 -8.90 -9.59
N LEU A 24 -5.68 -9.53 -8.42
CA LEU A 24 -6.60 -9.32 -7.30
C LEU A 24 -6.39 -7.96 -6.62
N GLN A 25 -5.14 -7.57 -6.39
CA GLN A 25 -4.82 -6.29 -5.74
C GLN A 25 -5.33 -5.08 -6.53
N PHE A 26 -5.30 -5.17 -7.87
CA PHE A 26 -5.69 -4.07 -8.73
C PHE A 26 -7.22 -3.89 -8.86
N TYR A 27 -8.01 -4.91 -8.50
CA TYR A 27 -9.47 -4.85 -8.56
C TYR A 27 -10.06 -3.77 -7.64
N VAL A 28 -9.59 -3.70 -6.39
CA VAL A 28 -10.16 -2.80 -5.37
C VAL A 28 -9.93 -1.32 -5.72
N PRO A 29 -8.70 -0.86 -6.05
CA PRO A 29 -8.47 0.54 -6.44
C PRO A 29 -9.25 0.93 -7.70
N LEU A 30 -9.36 0.01 -8.67
CA LEU A 30 -10.13 0.25 -9.89
C LEU A 30 -11.61 0.44 -9.62
N ASP A 31 -12.21 -0.44 -8.84
CA ASP A 31 -13.65 -0.37 -8.53
C ASP A 31 -13.97 0.90 -7.73
N ILE A 32 -13.14 1.24 -6.74
CA ILE A 32 -13.29 2.49 -5.96
C ILE A 32 -13.17 3.71 -6.87
N THR A 33 -12.16 3.74 -7.74
CA THR A 33 -11.91 4.88 -8.65
C THR A 33 -13.03 5.02 -9.67
N TRP A 34 -13.47 3.90 -10.25
CA TRP A 34 -14.58 3.87 -11.19
C TRP A 34 -15.88 4.34 -10.52
N ASN A 35 -16.19 3.83 -9.32
CA ASN A 35 -17.36 4.23 -8.57
C ASN A 35 -17.34 5.71 -8.22
N ARG A 36 -16.17 6.33 -8.02
CA ARG A 36 -16.02 7.78 -7.81
C ARG A 36 -16.19 8.62 -9.09
N ILE A 37 -15.85 8.08 -10.25
CA ILE A 37 -15.81 8.85 -11.51
C ILE A 37 -17.05 8.63 -12.38
N LYS A 38 -17.71 7.46 -12.29
CA LYS A 38 -18.82 7.06 -13.18
C LYS A 38 -19.94 8.09 -13.30
N HIS A 39 -20.31 8.73 -12.19
CA HIS A 39 -21.37 9.76 -12.14
C HIS A 39 -21.02 11.08 -12.83
N ARG A 40 -19.73 11.32 -13.13
CA ARG A 40 -19.27 12.50 -13.88
C ARG A 40 -19.17 12.23 -15.38
N ILE A 41 -19.35 10.98 -15.82
CA ILE A 41 -19.13 10.57 -17.21
C ILE A 41 -20.48 10.17 -17.84
N PRO A 42 -20.78 10.62 -19.08
CA PRO A 42 -21.98 10.19 -19.80
C PRO A 42 -21.92 8.70 -20.13
N GLU A 43 -23.04 7.99 -20.00
CA GLU A 43 -23.14 6.53 -20.21
C GLU A 43 -22.58 6.08 -21.57
N ASN A 44 -22.74 6.90 -22.60
CA ASN A 44 -22.26 6.62 -23.96
C ASN A 44 -20.72 6.50 -24.05
N ARG A 45 -19.97 6.95 -23.02
CA ARG A 45 -18.51 6.82 -22.94
C ARG A 45 -18.03 6.01 -21.73
N HIS A 46 -18.92 5.34 -21.00
CA HIS A 46 -18.50 4.56 -19.82
C HIS A 46 -17.52 3.45 -20.17
N ASN A 47 -17.77 2.67 -21.23
CA ASN A 47 -16.87 1.58 -21.63
C ASN A 47 -15.47 2.08 -21.98
N ILE A 48 -15.36 3.16 -22.76
CA ILE A 48 -14.07 3.75 -23.14
C ILE A 48 -13.36 4.29 -21.90
N SER A 49 -14.09 4.97 -21.01
CA SER A 49 -13.49 5.50 -19.79
C SER A 49 -13.02 4.40 -18.84
N GLN A 50 -13.73 3.28 -18.74
CA GLN A 50 -13.29 2.13 -17.93
C GLN A 50 -12.01 1.53 -18.49
N ILE A 51 -11.93 1.34 -19.81
CA ILE A 51 -10.72 0.82 -20.46
C ILE A 51 -9.55 1.76 -20.23
N LEU A 52 -9.73 3.07 -20.44
CA LEU A 52 -8.68 4.06 -20.20
C LEU A 52 -8.22 4.11 -18.75
N LEU A 53 -9.15 4.02 -17.78
CA LEU A 53 -8.81 3.96 -16.36
C LEU A 53 -7.97 2.73 -16.03
N ARG A 54 -8.41 1.55 -16.51
CA ARG A 54 -7.69 0.29 -16.32
C ARG A 54 -6.29 0.36 -16.92
N THR A 55 -6.19 0.69 -18.20
CA THR A 55 -4.92 0.78 -18.91
C THR A 55 -4.01 1.86 -18.32
N GLY A 56 -4.54 3.04 -17.99
CA GLY A 56 -3.77 4.14 -17.41
C GLY A 56 -3.19 3.80 -16.05
N LEU A 57 -3.99 3.20 -15.16
CA LEU A 57 -3.50 2.78 -13.84
C LEU A 57 -2.48 1.64 -13.94
N VAL A 58 -2.64 0.69 -14.87
CA VAL A 58 -1.66 -0.41 -15.03
C VAL A 58 -0.35 0.17 -15.55
N ILE A 59 -0.40 1.02 -16.59
CA ILE A 59 0.78 1.68 -17.16
C ILE A 59 1.48 2.53 -16.09
N PHE A 60 0.73 3.22 -15.23
CA PHE A 60 1.31 4.02 -14.16
C PHE A 60 2.09 3.15 -13.16
N VAL A 61 1.48 2.06 -12.67
CA VAL A 61 2.12 1.16 -11.70
C VAL A 61 3.31 0.44 -12.32
N THR A 62 3.17 -0.09 -13.54
CA THR A 62 4.29 -0.77 -14.23
C THR A 62 5.38 0.21 -14.65
N GLY A 63 5.05 1.45 -14.96
CA GLY A 63 6.01 2.53 -15.24
C GLY A 63 6.86 2.87 -14.03
N ILE A 64 6.26 2.97 -12.84
CA ILE A 64 7.01 3.13 -11.58
C ILE A 64 7.88 1.91 -11.32
N ALA A 65 7.35 0.70 -11.53
CA ALA A 65 8.13 -0.52 -11.35
C ALA A 65 9.33 -0.59 -12.32
N ALA A 66 9.15 -0.18 -13.57
CA ALA A 66 10.22 -0.12 -14.56
C ALA A 66 11.26 0.95 -14.23
N ALA A 67 10.84 2.12 -13.74
CA ALA A 67 11.73 3.19 -13.31
C ALA A 67 12.54 2.81 -12.06
N GLY A 68 11.96 1.99 -11.18
CA GLY A 68 12.62 1.50 -9.98
C GLY A 68 13.81 0.57 -10.26
N GLY A 69 13.76 -0.22 -11.34
CA GLY A 69 14.87 -1.08 -11.78
C GLY A 69 15.52 -1.87 -10.64
N GLU A 70 16.80 -1.62 -10.39
CA GLU A 70 17.59 -2.26 -9.33
C GLU A 70 17.21 -1.79 -7.91
N HIS A 71 16.58 -0.61 -7.78
CA HIS A 71 16.15 0.00 -6.52
C HIS A 71 14.68 -0.28 -6.16
N LEU A 72 14.05 -1.30 -6.78
CA LEU A 72 12.68 -1.66 -6.48
C LEU A 72 12.45 -2.02 -5.01
N GLY A 73 13.44 -2.63 -4.35
CA GLY A 73 13.41 -2.89 -2.91
C GLY A 73 13.24 -1.60 -2.12
N VAL A 74 14.07 -0.59 -2.41
CA VAL A 74 14.02 0.73 -1.77
C VAL A 74 12.68 1.43 -1.99
N LEU A 75 12.10 1.32 -3.19
CA LEU A 75 10.78 1.86 -3.47
C LEU A 75 9.68 1.16 -2.67
N ILE A 76 9.73 -0.17 -2.55
CA ILE A 76 8.78 -0.94 -1.76
C ILE A 76 8.89 -0.56 -0.28
N ASP A 77 10.11 -0.40 0.23
CA ASP A 77 10.36 -0.01 1.62
C ASP A 77 9.89 1.43 1.90
N LEU A 78 10.11 2.37 0.97
CA LEU A 78 9.62 3.74 1.08
C LEU A 78 8.09 3.80 1.06
N VAL A 79 7.46 3.13 0.09
CA VAL A 79 6.00 3.04 -0.02
C VAL A 79 5.42 2.40 1.23
N GLY A 80 6.02 1.32 1.73
CA GLY A 80 5.66 0.70 3.00
C GLY A 80 5.77 1.67 4.17
N ALA A 81 6.90 2.34 4.33
CA ALA A 81 7.14 3.30 5.40
C ALA A 81 6.13 4.46 5.40
N ILE A 82 5.70 4.93 4.23
CA ILE A 82 4.69 5.99 4.11
C ILE A 82 3.29 5.47 4.37
N PHE A 83 2.85 4.47 3.59
CA PHE A 83 1.45 4.02 3.61
C PHE A 83 1.13 3.16 4.83
N PHE A 84 2.00 2.25 5.25
CA PHE A 84 1.75 1.41 6.42
C PHE A 84 1.80 2.23 7.71
N SER A 85 2.78 3.12 7.86
CA SER A 85 2.83 3.99 9.04
C SER A 85 1.61 4.90 9.11
N THR A 86 1.17 5.48 7.98
CA THR A 86 0.02 6.39 7.98
C THR A 86 -1.31 5.63 8.10
N LEU A 87 -1.60 4.70 7.19
CA LEU A 87 -2.90 4.03 7.11
C LEU A 87 -3.01 2.84 8.07
N GLY A 88 -1.92 2.11 8.29
CA GLY A 88 -1.90 0.88 9.09
C GLY A 88 -1.69 1.12 10.59
N LEU A 89 -0.93 2.14 10.97
CA LEU A 89 -0.62 2.44 12.38
C LEU A 89 -1.27 3.73 12.88
N PHE A 90 -1.06 4.84 12.17
CA PHE A 90 -1.45 6.17 12.66
C PHE A 90 -2.97 6.41 12.61
N VAL A 91 -3.62 6.11 11.48
CA VAL A 91 -5.08 6.27 11.32
C VAL A 91 -5.88 5.46 12.36
N PRO A 92 -5.64 4.14 12.58
CA PRO A 92 -6.41 3.40 13.57
C PRO A 92 -6.17 3.90 15.00
N ALA A 93 -4.93 4.24 15.36
CA ALA A 93 -4.62 4.82 16.67
C ALA A 93 -5.32 6.17 16.88
N LEU A 94 -5.38 7.02 15.85
CA LEU A 94 -6.13 8.27 15.90
C LEU A 94 -7.63 8.04 16.05
N ILE A 95 -8.20 7.09 15.29
CA ILE A 95 -9.62 6.77 15.38
C ILE A 95 -9.96 6.27 16.78
N GLU A 96 -9.11 5.42 17.38
CA GLU A 96 -9.33 4.92 18.74
C GLU A 96 -9.32 6.04 19.78
N ILE A 97 -8.38 6.99 19.69
CA ILE A 97 -8.34 8.17 20.58
C ILE A 97 -9.60 9.04 20.43
N ILE A 98 -10.10 9.24 19.21
CA ILE A 98 -11.29 10.05 18.94
C ILE A 98 -12.56 9.36 19.46
N VAL A 99 -12.68 8.05 19.22
CA VAL A 99 -13.86 7.27 19.63
C VAL A 99 -13.93 7.12 21.15
N ASP A 100 -12.80 6.83 21.80
CA ASP A 100 -12.73 6.67 23.27
C ASP A 100 -12.75 8.01 24.03
N TRP A 101 -12.90 9.15 23.33
CA TRP A 101 -12.91 10.48 23.94
C TRP A 101 -14.07 10.67 24.92
N ASP A 102 -15.26 10.17 24.58
CA ASP A 102 -16.49 10.35 25.38
C ASP A 102 -16.66 9.27 26.47
N GLU A 103 -16.20 8.04 26.22
CA GLU A 103 -16.32 6.90 27.16
C GLU A 103 -15.18 6.85 28.20
N GLY A 104 -14.10 7.60 27.96
CA GLY A 104 -12.92 7.69 28.83
C GLY A 104 -11.89 6.58 28.57
N TRP A 105 -10.61 6.88 28.81
CA TRP A 105 -9.47 6.07 28.33
C TRP A 105 -9.15 4.80 29.17
N GLY A 106 -10.15 4.26 29.87
CA GLY A 106 -10.05 3.09 30.75
C GLY A 106 -9.29 3.33 32.07
N ARG A 107 -9.14 2.27 32.89
CA ARG A 107 -8.34 2.32 34.12
C ARG A 107 -6.87 2.62 33.77
N PHE A 108 -6.30 3.62 34.45
CA PHE A 108 -4.90 4.04 34.32
C PHE A 108 -4.50 4.63 32.95
N GLN A 109 -5.46 5.06 32.11
CA GLN A 109 -5.19 5.60 30.77
C GLN A 109 -4.36 4.67 29.88
N TRP A 110 -4.44 3.34 30.10
CA TRP A 110 -3.65 2.37 29.34
C TRP A 110 -3.91 2.43 27.83
N ARG A 111 -5.16 2.70 27.43
CA ARG A 111 -5.54 2.89 26.01
C ARG A 111 -4.84 4.11 25.40
N LEU A 112 -4.83 5.21 26.17
CA LEU A 112 -3.95 6.36 26.04
C LEU A 112 -2.54 6.02 25.56
N ILE A 113 -1.85 5.32 26.45
CA ILE A 113 -0.42 5.07 26.36
C ILE A 113 -0.11 4.17 25.15
N LYS A 114 -0.93 3.14 24.89
CA LYS A 114 -0.70 2.28 23.71
C LYS A 114 -0.86 3.04 22.40
N ASP A 115 -1.84 3.93 22.28
CA ASP A 115 -2.14 4.61 21.02
C ASP A 115 -1.07 5.66 20.72
N VAL A 116 -0.61 6.38 21.75
CA VAL A 116 0.54 7.29 21.66
C VAL A 116 1.82 6.53 21.30
N LEU A 117 2.04 5.33 21.86
CA LEU A 117 3.19 4.49 21.52
C LEU A 117 3.12 4.05 20.05
N ILE A 118 1.95 3.59 19.58
CA ILE A 118 1.74 3.19 18.17
C ILE A 118 1.96 4.37 17.23
N MET A 119 1.44 5.55 17.55
CA MET A 119 1.65 6.78 16.77
C MET A 119 3.14 7.17 16.73
N THR A 120 3.85 7.02 17.85
CA THR A 120 5.30 7.30 17.90
C THR A 120 6.07 6.32 17.03
N LEU A 121 5.72 5.03 17.06
CA LEU A 121 6.30 4.02 16.18
C LEU A 121 5.99 4.30 14.71
N ALA A 122 4.79 4.81 14.39
CA ALA A 122 4.44 5.21 13.04
C ALA A 122 5.34 6.34 12.52
N VAL A 123 5.56 7.39 13.33
CA VAL A 123 6.47 8.48 12.96
C VAL A 123 7.91 7.99 12.84
N PHE A 124 8.36 7.15 13.76
CA PHE A 124 9.69 6.56 13.70
C PHE A 124 9.90 5.72 12.43
N GLY A 125 8.94 4.86 12.09
CA GLY A 125 8.98 4.05 10.87
C GLY A 125 8.99 4.90 9.61
N LEU A 126 8.18 5.97 9.57
CA LEU A 126 8.17 6.92 8.46
C LEU A 126 9.52 7.61 8.28
N VAL A 127 10.12 8.13 9.36
CA VAL A 127 11.41 8.84 9.32
C VAL A 127 12.54 7.89 8.95
N SER A 128 12.61 6.73 9.61
CA SER A 128 13.63 5.70 9.34
C SER A 128 13.56 5.23 7.89
N GLY A 129 12.36 4.90 7.38
CA GLY A 129 12.19 4.41 6.02
C GLY A 129 12.48 5.48 4.97
N SER A 130 12.06 6.72 5.20
CA SER A 130 12.37 7.84 4.30
C SER A 130 13.86 8.17 4.28
N TYR A 131 14.52 8.11 5.44
CA TYR A 131 15.96 8.34 5.55
C TYR A 131 16.77 7.26 4.82
N TYR A 132 16.41 5.98 5.00
CA TYR A 132 17.06 4.88 4.31
C TYR A 132 16.89 4.98 2.79
N ALA A 133 15.66 5.27 2.34
CA ALA A 133 15.39 5.47 0.93
C ALA A 133 16.17 6.63 0.32
N ALA A 134 16.33 7.75 1.04
CA ALA A 134 17.12 8.88 0.57
C ALA A 134 18.63 8.61 0.50
N LEU A 135 19.12 7.58 1.20
CA LEU A 135 20.54 7.22 1.24
C LEU A 135 20.91 6.16 0.18
N GLU A 136 19.99 5.24 -0.12
CA GLU A 136 20.18 4.19 -1.12
C GLU A 136 19.73 4.54 -2.55
N MET A 137 18.98 5.65 -2.71
CA MET A 137 18.66 6.25 -4.00
C MET A 137 19.83 7.11 -4.51
#